data_AF-A0A9Q0YAK7-F1
#
_entry.id   AF-A0A9Q0YAK7-F1
#
_cell.length_a   1.000
_cell.length_b   1.000
_cell.length_c   1.000
_cell.angle_alpha   90.00
_cell.angle_beta   90.00
_cell.angle_gamma   90.00
#
_symmetry.space_group_name_H-M   'P 1'
#
loop_
_entity.id
_entity.type
_entity.pdbx_description
1 polymer ?
#
loop_
_entity_poly.entity_id
_entity_poly.type
_entity_poly.pdbx_seq_one_letter_code
_entity_poly.pdbx_strand_id
1 'polypeptide(L)'
;MNTLLTRLGKSSFSKLQTAVVTARALCHHHGPTTKNFINGEFVESQTSEWIDVHNPATNEVVTRVPKSTKDEMEAAVAAAKAAFDGWSKETILTRQQVMFNYQALIKENLVSIY
;
A
#
# COMPACT_ATOMS: atom_id res chain seq x y z
N MET A 1 19.41 -58.83 7.57
CA MET A 1 19.42 -57.47 8.16
C MET A 1 20.50 -56.68 7.42
N ASN A 2 20.25 -55.74 6.51
CA ASN A 2 19.14 -54.80 6.37
C ASN A 2 18.95 -54.44 4.90
N THR A 3 17.84 -54.91 4.33
CA THR A 3 17.28 -54.53 3.03
C THR A 3 16.25 -53.43 3.26
N LEU A 4 16.62 -52.17 3.55
CA LEU A 4 15.62 -51.11 3.76
C LEU A 4 16.06 -49.63 3.56
N LEU A 5 17.10 -49.28 2.79
CA LEU A 5 17.40 -47.85 2.53
C LEU A 5 17.85 -47.58 1.08
N THR A 6 16.99 -47.85 0.10
CA THR A 6 17.23 -47.40 -1.28
C THR A 6 15.92 -47.13 -2.04
N ARG A 7 15.01 -46.33 -1.46
CA ARG A 7 13.81 -45.86 -2.18
C ARG A 7 13.38 -44.45 -1.77
N LEU A 8 14.26 -43.47 -1.98
CA LEU A 8 13.80 -42.10 -2.21
C LEU A 8 14.44 -41.63 -3.52
N GLY A 9 13.68 -41.79 -4.60
CA GLY A 9 14.12 -41.45 -5.94
C GLY A 9 14.45 -39.95 -6.04
N LYS A 10 15.55 -39.65 -6.71
CA LYS A 10 16.01 -38.29 -7.09
C LYS A 10 14.91 -37.44 -7.75
N SER A 11 13.86 -38.08 -8.27
CA SER A 11 12.65 -37.45 -8.83
C SER A 11 11.79 -36.70 -7.81
N SER A 12 11.82 -37.04 -6.52
CA SER A 12 11.04 -36.33 -5.49
C SER A 12 11.74 -35.04 -5.05
N PHE A 13 13.08 -35.05 -5.01
CA PHE A 13 13.89 -33.89 -4.65
C PHE A 13 13.87 -32.78 -5.72
N SER A 14 13.87 -33.12 -7.01
CA SER A 14 13.77 -32.10 -8.07
C SER A 14 12.39 -31.41 -8.08
N LYS A 15 11.31 -32.15 -7.83
CA LYS A 15 9.96 -31.61 -7.70
C LYS A 15 9.83 -30.67 -6.50
N LEU A 16 10.50 -30.98 -5.38
CA LEU A 16 10.54 -30.13 -4.20
C LEU A 16 11.42 -28.88 -4.42
N GLN A 17 12.56 -28.99 -5.13
CA GLN A 17 13.35 -27.82 -5.52
C GLN A 17 12.60 -26.89 -6.46
N THR A 18 11.88 -27.42 -7.46
CA THR A 18 11.01 -26.61 -8.32
C THR A 18 9.88 -25.98 -7.51
N ALA A 19 9.21 -26.70 -6.61
CA ALA A 19 8.15 -26.13 -5.77
C ALA A 19 8.63 -25.01 -4.83
N VAL A 20 9.84 -25.10 -4.25
CA VAL A 20 10.42 -24.04 -3.41
C VAL A 20 10.87 -22.82 -4.24
N VAL A 21 11.40 -23.05 -5.45
CA VAL A 21 11.76 -21.97 -6.39
C VAL A 21 10.50 -21.29 -6.95
N THR A 22 9.42 -22.04 -7.23
CA THR A 22 8.12 -21.49 -7.64
C THR A 22 7.39 -20.83 -6.48
N ALA A 23 7.48 -21.34 -5.25
CA ALA A 23 6.94 -20.66 -4.06
C ALA A 23 7.63 -19.31 -3.83
N ARG A 24 8.96 -19.23 -4.03
CA ARG A 24 9.68 -17.95 -4.05
C ARG A 24 9.25 -17.01 -5.18
N ALA A 25 8.86 -17.55 -6.35
CA ALA A 25 8.30 -16.75 -7.45
C ALA A 25 6.85 -16.30 -7.20
N LEU A 26 6.08 -17.01 -6.36
CA LEU A 26 4.75 -16.59 -5.89
C LEU A 26 4.85 -15.58 -4.75
N CYS A 27 5.91 -15.65 -3.95
CA CYS A 27 6.31 -14.63 -3.00
C CYS A 27 7.05 -13.49 -3.73
N HIS A 28 6.36 -12.79 -4.65
CA HIS A 28 6.77 -11.42 -4.94
C HIS A 28 6.81 -10.70 -3.59
N HIS A 29 7.85 -9.93 -3.29
CA HIS A 29 7.93 -9.14 -2.07
C HIS A 29 6.75 -8.16 -2.04
N HIS A 30 5.64 -8.54 -1.40
CA HIS A 30 4.45 -7.70 -1.28
C HIS A 30 4.75 -6.70 -0.16
N GLY A 31 5.25 -5.51 -0.54
CA GLY A 31 5.34 -4.39 0.38
C GLY A 31 3.96 -4.00 0.94
N PRO A 32 3.89 -3.27 2.07
CA PRO A 32 2.64 -2.78 2.63
C PRO A 32 1.81 -2.02 1.59
N THR A 33 0.47 -2.14 1.64
CA THR A 33 -0.45 -1.43 0.74
C THR A 33 -0.77 -0.04 1.27
N THR A 34 -0.75 0.97 0.38
CA THR A 34 -1.14 2.34 0.70
C THR A 34 -2.65 2.49 0.51
N LYS A 35 -3.34 2.98 1.53
CA LYS A 35 -4.80 3.20 1.52
C LYS A 35 -5.14 4.55 0.92
N ASN A 36 -6.33 4.67 0.32
CA ASN A 36 -6.87 5.96 -0.11
C ASN A 36 -7.39 6.73 1.11
N PHE A 37 -7.30 8.06 1.09
CA PHE A 37 -7.89 8.90 2.14
C PHE A 37 -9.09 9.67 1.58
N ILE A 38 -10.30 9.22 1.91
CA ILE A 38 -11.56 9.72 1.34
C ILE A 38 -12.50 10.07 2.49
N ASN A 39 -13.09 11.27 2.45
CA ASN A 39 -14.05 11.75 3.45
C ASN A 39 -13.54 11.70 4.91
N GLY A 40 -12.25 11.92 5.13
CA GLY A 40 -11.65 11.91 6.47
C GLY A 40 -11.23 10.53 6.98
N GLU A 41 -11.37 9.48 6.17
CA GLU A 41 -11.06 8.10 6.57
C GLU A 41 -10.08 7.43 5.61
N PHE A 42 -9.29 6.48 6.12
CA PHE A 42 -8.45 5.61 5.32
C PHE A 42 -9.25 4.41 4.79
N VAL A 43 -9.44 4.35 3.48
CA VAL A 43 -10.27 3.37 2.77
C VAL A 43 -9.38 2.44 1.95
N GLU A 44 -9.60 1.13 2.10
CA GLU A 44 -9.00 0.12 1.23
C GLU A 44 -9.61 0.19 -0.17
N SER A 45 -8.76 0.19 -1.20
CA SER A 45 -9.25 0.18 -2.57
C SER A 45 -9.78 -1.19 -2.97
N GLN A 46 -10.84 -1.20 -3.77
CA GLN A 46 -11.41 -2.41 -4.38
C GLN A 46 -10.75 -2.75 -5.73
N THR A 47 -9.66 -2.05 -6.09
CA THR A 47 -8.97 -2.26 -7.35
C THR A 47 -8.28 -3.62 -7.44
N SER A 48 -8.27 -4.18 -8.65
CA SER A 48 -7.45 -5.33 -9.01
C SER A 48 -6.06 -4.93 -9.51
N GLU A 49 -5.87 -3.66 -9.88
CA GLU A 49 -4.62 -3.15 -10.45
C GLU A 49 -3.84 -2.33 -9.43
N TRP A 50 -2.61 -2.77 -9.15
CA TRP A 50 -1.72 -2.15 -8.16
C TRP A 50 -0.42 -1.71 -8.82
N ILE A 51 0.11 -0.58 -8.36
CA ILE A 51 1.38 -0.02 -8.83
C ILE A 51 2.41 -0.22 -7.72
N ASP A 52 3.47 -0.96 -8.03
CA ASP A 52 4.60 -1.17 -7.13
C ASP A 52 5.47 0.11 -7.06
N VAL A 53 5.72 0.59 -5.84
CA VAL A 53 6.61 1.72 -5.59
C VAL A 53 7.97 1.16 -5.19
N HIS A 54 8.97 1.37 -6.04
CA HIS A 54 10.31 0.86 -5.84
C HIS A 54 11.23 1.89 -5.18
N ASN A 55 12.15 1.42 -4.33
CA ASN A 55 13.26 2.22 -3.85
C ASN A 55 14.26 2.44 -5.01
N PRO A 56 14.59 3.68 -5.40
CA PRO A 56 15.48 3.95 -6.54
C PRO A 56 16.91 3.45 -6.33
N ALA A 57 17.36 3.22 -5.09
CA ALA A 57 18.72 2.76 -4.79
C ALA A 57 18.85 1.22 -4.80
N THR A 58 17.83 0.49 -4.33
CA THR A 58 17.87 -0.98 -4.19
C THR A 58 16.94 -1.73 -5.15
N ASN A 59 16.04 -1.01 -5.83
CA ASN A 59 14.96 -1.54 -6.66
C ASN A 59 13.95 -2.45 -5.92
N GLU A 60 14.01 -2.51 -4.59
CA GLU A 60 13.08 -3.26 -3.76
C GLU A 60 11.73 -2.53 -3.66
N VAL A 61 10.64 -3.29 -3.57
CA VAL A 61 9.28 -2.75 -3.41
C VAL A 61 9.09 -2.23 -1.99
N VAL A 62 8.86 -0.91 -1.86
CA VAL A 62 8.61 -0.23 -0.59
C VAL A 62 7.13 -0.33 -0.21
N THR A 63 6.24 -0.06 -1.17
CA THR A 63 4.78 -0.10 -0.96
C THR A 63 4.06 -0.32 -2.28
N ARG A 64 2.76 -0.58 -2.23
CA ARG A 64 1.87 -0.62 -3.40
C ARG A 64 0.79 0.44 -3.30
N VAL A 65 0.62 1.20 -4.37
CA VAL A 65 -0.44 2.20 -4.49
C VAL A 65 -1.55 1.64 -5.39
N PRO A 66 -2.82 1.74 -4.99
CA PRO A 66 -3.91 1.26 -5.81
C PRO A 66 -4.05 2.15 -7.05
N LYS A 67 -4.33 1.53 -8.20
CA LYS A 67 -4.91 2.28 -9.32
C LYS A 67 -6.39 2.45 -9.01
N SER A 68 -6.72 3.56 -8.35
CA SER A 68 -8.06 3.83 -7.82
C SER A 68 -9.13 3.73 -8.92
N THR A 69 -10.26 3.12 -8.55
CA THR A 69 -11.37 2.90 -9.48
C THR A 69 -12.13 4.20 -9.77
N LYS A 70 -12.94 4.19 -10.82
CA LYS A 70 -13.81 5.34 -11.15
C LYS A 70 -14.77 5.66 -10.00
N ASP A 71 -15.31 4.62 -9.36
CA ASP A 71 -16.26 4.77 -8.26
C ASP A 71 -15.61 5.41 -7.02
N GLU A 72 -14.37 5.03 -6.70
CA GLU A 72 -13.59 5.65 -5.63
C GLU A 72 -13.27 7.12 -5.92
N MET A 73 -12.95 7.43 -7.18
CA MET A 73 -12.75 8.80 -7.64
C MET A 73 -14.05 9.61 -7.50
N GLU A 74 -15.19 9.07 -7.93
CA GLU A 74 -16.50 9.73 -7.80
C GLU A 74 -16.89 9.95 -6.34
N ALA A 75 -16.63 8.98 -5.45
CA ALA A 75 -16.84 9.11 -4.02
C ALA A 75 -15.97 10.22 -3.41
N ALA A 76 -14.69 10.32 -3.80
CA ALA A 76 -13.80 11.39 -3.37
C ALA A 76 -14.27 12.78 -3.85
N VAL A 77 -14.71 12.89 -5.10
CA VAL A 77 -15.26 14.14 -5.65
C VAL A 77 -16.56 14.54 -4.95
N ALA A 78 -17.45 13.59 -4.69
CA ALA A 78 -18.69 13.83 -3.97
C ALA A 78 -18.44 14.32 -2.54
N ALA A 79 -17.51 13.68 -1.82
CA ALA A 79 -17.11 14.09 -0.47
C ALA A 79 -16.50 15.51 -0.47
N ALA A 80 -15.59 15.80 -1.40
CA ALA A 80 -15.00 17.13 -1.54
C ALA A 80 -16.06 18.20 -1.86
N LYS A 81 -17.02 17.89 -2.74
CA LYS A 81 -18.13 18.79 -3.08
C LYS A 81 -19.05 19.05 -1.88
N ALA A 82 -19.34 18.04 -1.08
CA ALA A 82 -20.13 18.18 0.13
C ALA A 82 -19.42 19.06 1.18
N ALA A 83 -18.11 18.86 1.37
CA ALA A 83 -17.31 19.67 2.29
C ALA A 83 -17.14 21.14 1.84
N PHE A 84 -17.20 21.40 0.53
CA PHE A 84 -16.96 22.73 -0.04
C PHE A 84 -17.94 23.80 0.45
N ASP A 85 -19.24 23.48 0.60
CA ASP A 85 -20.23 24.47 1.03
C ASP A 85 -19.91 25.04 2.43
N GLY A 86 -19.52 24.18 3.37
CA GLY A 86 -19.06 24.61 4.69
C GLY A 86 -17.71 25.31 4.64
N TRP A 87 -16.72 24.68 4.00
CA TRP A 87 -15.34 25.18 3.98
C TRP A 87 -15.18 26.54 3.27
N SER A 88 -15.96 26.79 2.22
CA SER A 88 -15.92 28.06 1.48
C SER A 88 -16.46 29.24 2.28
N LYS A 89 -17.38 29.00 3.22
CA LYS A 89 -18.00 30.02 4.09
C LYS A 89 -17.16 30.33 5.33
N GLU A 90 -16.14 29.52 5.62
CA GLU A 90 -15.26 29.76 6.76
C GLU A 90 -14.52 31.09 6.67
N THR A 91 -14.14 31.62 7.83
CA THR A 91 -13.34 32.85 7.88
C THR A 91 -11.89 32.57 7.44
N ILE A 92 -11.20 33.63 7.00
CA ILE A 92 -9.77 33.54 6.68
C ILE A 92 -8.97 33.07 7.90
N LEU A 93 -9.32 33.54 9.10
CA LEU A 93 -8.66 33.17 10.35
C LEU A 93 -8.83 31.68 10.67
N THR A 94 -10.04 31.12 10.50
CA THR A 94 -10.27 29.68 10.72
C THR A 94 -9.36 28.85 9.81
N ARG A 95 -9.33 29.16 8.51
CA ARG A 95 -8.50 28.42 7.54
C ARG A 95 -7.01 28.56 7.85
N GLN A 96 -6.56 29.75 8.26
CA GLN A 96 -5.19 29.98 8.68
C GLN A 96 -4.81 29.10 9.87
N GLN A 97 -5.67 29.00 10.87
CA GLN A 97 -5.43 28.16 12.04
C GLN A 97 -5.31 26.68 11.68
N VAL A 98 -6.18 26.17 10.80
CA VAL A 98 -6.08 24.79 10.29
C VAL A 98 -4.71 24.54 9.62
N MET A 99 -4.24 25.48 8.80
CA MET A 99 -2.94 25.35 8.11
C MET A 99 -1.76 25.41 9.08
N PHE A 100 -1.82 26.24 10.13
CA PHE A 100 -0.78 26.27 11.15
C PHE A 100 -0.76 25.00 12.00
N ASN A 101 -1.92 24.46 12.35
CA ASN A 101 -2.00 23.17 13.03
C ASN A 101 -1.40 22.06 12.17
N TYR A 102 -1.70 22.04 10.87
CA TYR A 102 -1.09 21.09 9.94
C TYR A 102 0.43 21.24 9.85
N GLN A 103 0.94 22.48 9.78
CA GLN A 103 2.38 22.74 9.81
C GLN A 103 3.04 22.23 11.10
N ALA A 104 2.40 22.45 12.26
CA ALA A 104 2.91 21.99 13.54
C ALA A 104 3.02 20.45 13.56
N LEU A 105 1.99 19.75 13.08
CA LEU A 105 1.99 18.28 12.98
C LEU A 105 3.12 17.77 12.07
N ILE A 106 3.39 18.44 10.94
CA ILE A 106 4.53 18.08 10.08
C ILE A 106 5.85 18.24 10.85
N LYS A 107 6.04 19.37 11.54
CA LYS A 107 7.27 19.65 12.30
C LYS A 107 7.51 18.62 13.41
N GLU A 108 6.47 18.24 14.12
CA GLU A 108 6.52 17.22 15.18
C GLU A 108 6.95 15.84 14.64
N ASN A 109 6.56 15.51 13.40
CA ASN A 109 6.81 14.21 12.80
C ASN A 109 7.98 14.20 11.80
N LEU A 110 8.79 15.26 11.71
CA LEU A 110 9.89 15.32 10.72
C LEU A 110 10.84 14.12 10.80
N VAL A 111 11.12 13.62 12.01
CA VAL A 111 12.05 12.50 12.22
C VAL A 111 11.54 11.19 11.58
N SER A 112 10.22 11.01 11.45
CA SER A 112 9.67 9.81 10.79
C SER A 112 9.53 9.95 9.27
N ILE A 113 9.62 11.19 8.76
CA ILE A 113 9.50 11.52 7.34
C ILE A 113 10.87 11.43 6.63
N TYR A 114 11.98 11.58 7.35
CA TYR A 114 13.37 11.46 6.86
C TYR A 114 14.01 10.13 7.26
#